data_AF-A0A160PL64-F1
#
_entry.id   AF-A0A160PL64-F1
#
_cell.length_a   1.000
_cell.length_b   1.000
_cell.length_c   1.000
_cell.angle_alpha   90.00
_cell.angle_beta   90.00
_cell.angle_gamma   90.00
#
_symmetry.space_group_name_H-M   'P 1'
#
loop_
_entity.id
_entity.type
_entity.pdbx_description
1 polymer ?
#
loop_
_entity_poly.entity_id
_entity_poly.type
_entity_poly.pdbx_seq_one_letter_code
_entity_poly.pdbx_strand_id
1 'polypeptide(L)'
;MKPLGTPEDASERLAEAALAGAFAALPGLRDGVPHYAVAVPGLASPSYHGVESTTYRVAQAAGAEPGLFLKVSEPCAAALLDPGAAFRAAHKIAALGLAPEPLYFAADQGAILFRDLGPDWRPATLDRLQDRDGMARVIDAFRRIGAGEAFGRRWSVFEAIRGLRALLGDDADALPPDAWFLFDWAEAIEAALAAAGTDIRPAHADPHASNLLFGPGGALQFVDFDMACDTDPHYQLGAFLNEACAFETPMRAGIEMAEGQFRPEVFNRARAYAAADDLHWGLRALAMDRLSPRRSLEFRKYAAWRLLRCRMLVGRPGFEETLRAL
;
A
#
# COMPACT_ATOMS: atom_id res chain seq x y z
N MET A 1 0.39 27.61 2.01
CA MET A 1 -0.84 27.01 1.44
C MET A 1 -1.58 28.08 0.67
N LYS A 2 -2.07 27.77 -0.53
CA LYS A 2 -2.84 28.70 -1.37
C LYS A 2 -4.35 28.46 -1.18
N PRO A 3 -5.20 29.49 -1.37
CA PRO A 3 -6.65 29.30 -1.38
C PRO A 3 -7.09 28.54 -2.65
N LEU A 4 -8.35 28.11 -2.68
CA LEU A 4 -8.97 27.59 -3.91
C LEU A 4 -9.12 28.68 -4.98
N GLY A 5 -9.17 28.28 -6.26
CA GLY A 5 -9.53 29.12 -7.40
C GLY A 5 -8.41 29.34 -8.41
N THR A 6 -7.21 28.78 -8.17
CA THR A 6 -6.06 28.87 -9.08
C THR A 6 -5.34 27.53 -9.18
N PRO A 7 -5.99 26.49 -9.73
CA PRO A 7 -5.39 25.18 -9.87
C PRO A 7 -4.36 25.18 -11.00
N GLU A 8 -3.18 24.63 -10.74
CA GLU A 8 -2.05 24.58 -11.67
C GLU A 8 -2.11 23.36 -12.60
N ASP A 9 -2.75 22.27 -12.17
CA ASP A 9 -2.83 21.03 -12.92
C ASP A 9 -4.19 20.30 -12.75
N ALA A 10 -4.29 19.09 -13.33
CA ALA A 10 -5.50 18.29 -13.25
C ALA A 10 -5.78 17.78 -11.83
N SER A 11 -4.75 17.43 -11.07
CA SER A 11 -4.86 16.92 -9.70
C SER A 11 -5.36 18.03 -8.76
N GLU A 12 -4.87 19.26 -8.93
CA GLU A 12 -5.36 20.40 -8.17
C GLU A 12 -6.80 20.77 -8.52
N ARG A 13 -7.22 20.66 -9.80
CA ARG A 13 -8.64 20.85 -10.15
C ARG A 13 -9.55 19.87 -9.42
N LEU A 14 -9.15 18.60 -9.35
CA LEU A 14 -9.88 17.58 -8.59
C LEU A 14 -9.84 17.86 -7.10
N ALA A 15 -8.69 18.29 -6.57
CA ALA A 15 -8.53 18.67 -5.17
C ALA A 15 -9.45 19.83 -4.78
N GLU A 16 -9.47 20.92 -5.55
CA GLU A 16 -10.29 22.09 -5.27
C GLU A 16 -11.79 21.74 -5.30
N ALA A 17 -12.23 20.93 -6.27
CA ALA A 17 -13.61 20.46 -6.33
C ALA A 17 -13.98 19.57 -5.13
N ALA A 18 -13.09 18.65 -4.75
CA ALA A 18 -13.29 17.79 -3.59
C ALA A 18 -13.37 18.59 -2.28
N LEU A 19 -12.50 19.59 -2.11
CA LEU A 19 -12.49 20.46 -0.93
C LEU A 19 -13.73 21.34 -0.85
N ALA A 20 -14.18 21.91 -1.98
CA ALA A 20 -15.43 22.66 -2.02
C ALA A 20 -16.62 21.79 -1.58
N GLY A 21 -16.71 20.56 -2.09
CA GLY A 21 -17.73 19.59 -1.69
C GLY A 21 -17.65 19.22 -0.19
N ALA A 22 -16.45 18.92 0.30
CA ALA A 22 -16.24 18.55 1.70
C ALA A 22 -16.59 19.68 2.67
N PHE A 23 -16.16 20.92 2.38
CA PHE A 23 -16.43 22.09 3.23
C PHE A 23 -17.91 22.47 3.23
N ALA A 24 -18.64 22.27 2.13
CA ALA A 24 -20.09 22.44 2.11
C ALA A 24 -20.83 21.35 2.90
N ALA A 25 -20.40 20.09 2.77
CA ALA A 25 -21.07 18.94 3.36
C ALA A 25 -20.86 18.85 4.88
N LEU A 26 -19.62 19.02 5.36
CA LEU A 26 -19.24 18.76 6.75
C LEU A 26 -19.52 19.99 7.65
N PRO A 27 -20.41 19.90 8.66
CA PRO A 27 -20.79 21.04 9.50
C PRO A 27 -19.60 21.75 10.16
N GLY A 28 -18.59 21.00 10.61
CA GLY A 28 -17.40 21.55 11.25
C GLY A 28 -16.42 22.28 10.32
N LEU A 29 -16.67 22.27 9.00
CA LEU A 29 -15.83 22.93 7.99
C LEU A 29 -16.53 24.09 7.27
N ARG A 30 -17.86 24.25 7.42
CA ARG A 30 -18.67 25.18 6.61
C ARG A 30 -18.25 26.65 6.68
N ASP A 31 -17.77 27.08 7.85
CA ASP A 31 -17.33 28.47 8.08
C ASP A 31 -15.85 28.68 7.71
N GLY A 32 -15.12 27.60 7.39
CA GLY A 32 -13.72 27.63 7.02
C GLY A 32 -13.50 28.01 5.56
N VAL A 33 -12.34 28.60 5.28
CA VAL A 33 -11.85 28.85 3.92
C VAL A 33 -10.65 27.93 3.65
N PRO A 34 -10.82 26.87 2.84
CA PRO A 34 -9.77 25.89 2.63
C PRO A 34 -8.54 26.52 1.97
N HIS A 35 -7.39 26.31 2.59
CA HIS A 35 -6.08 26.60 2.03
C HIS A 35 -5.30 25.30 1.96
N TYR A 36 -4.69 24.99 0.82
CA TYR A 36 -4.00 23.73 0.61
C TYR A 36 -2.58 23.90 0.10
N ALA A 37 -1.75 22.89 0.32
CA ALA A 37 -0.44 22.73 -0.30
C ALA A 37 -0.14 21.24 -0.45
N VAL A 38 0.68 20.90 -1.44
CA VAL A 38 1.15 19.52 -1.62
C VAL A 38 1.77 19.01 -0.32
N ALA A 39 1.29 17.86 0.16
CA ALA A 39 1.75 17.25 1.40
C ALA A 39 3.01 16.43 1.17
N VAL A 40 2.94 15.51 0.21
CA VAL A 40 4.00 14.54 -0.08
C VAL A 40 4.31 14.58 -1.57
N PRO A 41 5.55 14.88 -1.97
CA PRO A 41 5.96 14.74 -3.36
C PRO A 41 6.03 13.25 -3.76
N GLY A 42 5.61 12.93 -4.98
CA GLY A 42 5.69 11.57 -5.49
C GLY A 42 7.13 11.09 -5.64
N LEU A 43 7.41 9.87 -5.22
CA LEU A 43 8.72 9.21 -5.27
C LEU A 43 8.57 7.73 -5.64
N ALA A 44 8.85 7.37 -6.89
CA ALA A 44 8.73 5.97 -7.33
C ALA A 44 9.81 5.07 -6.71
N SER A 45 11.08 5.48 -6.73
CA SER A 45 12.20 4.74 -6.17
C SER A 45 12.81 5.52 -5.00
N PRO A 46 13.11 4.89 -3.85
CA PRO A 46 13.10 3.45 -3.60
C PRO A 46 11.80 2.86 -3.02
N SER A 47 10.77 3.68 -2.76
CA SER A 47 9.67 3.30 -1.84
C SER A 47 8.25 3.42 -2.39
N TYR A 48 8.06 3.66 -3.69
CA TYR A 48 6.74 3.77 -4.35
C TYR A 48 5.74 4.67 -3.60
N HIS A 49 6.18 5.86 -3.23
CA HIS A 49 5.45 6.74 -2.32
C HIS A 49 4.73 7.86 -3.07
N GLY A 50 3.42 7.98 -2.93
CA GLY A 50 2.65 9.11 -3.51
C GLY A 50 2.69 9.18 -5.04
N VAL A 51 2.77 8.02 -5.70
CA VAL A 51 2.87 7.92 -7.17
C VAL A 51 1.58 7.50 -7.89
N GLU A 52 0.55 7.14 -7.14
CA GLU A 52 -0.80 6.84 -7.66
C GLU A 52 -1.87 7.80 -7.11
N SER A 53 -1.45 8.74 -6.26
CA SER A 53 -2.27 9.84 -5.76
C SER A 53 -1.42 11.09 -5.57
N THR A 54 -2.02 12.26 -5.73
CA THR A 54 -1.47 13.51 -5.21
C THR A 54 -2.11 13.81 -3.85
N THR A 55 -1.30 14.25 -2.89
CA THR A 55 -1.76 14.49 -1.52
C THR A 55 -1.56 15.95 -1.12
N TYR A 56 -2.47 16.47 -0.30
CA TYR A 56 -2.48 17.86 0.13
C TYR A 56 -2.73 17.98 1.62
N ARG A 57 -1.97 18.84 2.30
CA ARG A 57 -2.32 19.32 3.63
C ARG A 57 -3.25 20.51 3.50
N VAL A 58 -4.27 20.54 4.34
CA VAL A 58 -5.35 21.52 4.24
C VAL A 58 -5.58 22.20 5.58
N ALA A 59 -5.54 23.52 5.56
CA ALA A 59 -5.91 24.40 6.66
C ALA A 59 -7.28 25.04 6.41
N GLN A 60 -7.99 25.38 7.48
CA GLN A 60 -9.34 25.98 7.40
C GLN A 60 -9.32 27.52 7.29
N ALA A 61 -8.15 28.15 7.34
CA ALA A 61 -7.98 29.59 7.18
C ALA A 61 -6.55 29.91 6.72
N ALA A 62 -6.36 31.12 6.19
CA ALA A 62 -5.03 31.60 5.81
C ALA A 62 -4.12 31.67 7.04
N GLY A 63 -2.95 31.04 6.97
CA GLY A 63 -1.96 31.03 8.05
C GLY A 63 -2.30 30.12 9.24
N ALA A 64 -3.41 29.38 9.19
CA ALA A 64 -3.71 28.37 10.20
C ALA A 64 -2.87 27.10 9.96
N GLU A 65 -2.59 26.36 11.03
CA GLU A 65 -1.98 25.04 10.94
C GLU A 65 -2.93 24.06 10.21
N PRO A 66 -2.40 23.14 9.38
CA PRO A 66 -3.21 22.13 8.73
C PRO A 66 -3.79 21.16 9.76
N GLY A 67 -5.09 20.91 9.66
CA GLY A 67 -5.79 19.90 10.46
C GLY A 67 -6.40 18.78 9.62
N LEU A 68 -6.22 18.85 8.31
CA LEU A 68 -6.85 17.97 7.33
C LEU A 68 -5.83 17.52 6.28
N PHE A 69 -6.01 16.31 5.77
CA PHE A 69 -5.18 15.70 4.74
C PHE A 69 -6.07 15.16 3.61
N LEU A 70 -5.88 15.67 2.39
CA LEU A 70 -6.63 15.23 1.22
C LEU A 70 -5.75 14.32 0.36
N LYS A 71 -6.23 13.11 0.06
CA LYS A 71 -5.67 12.22 -0.96
C LYS A 71 -6.54 12.29 -2.21
N VAL A 72 -5.97 12.60 -3.35
CA VAL A 72 -6.65 12.62 -4.66
C VAL A 72 -6.01 11.56 -5.54
N SER A 73 -6.77 10.56 -5.97
CA SER A 73 -6.27 9.54 -6.89
C SER A 73 -5.85 10.14 -8.23
N GLU A 74 -4.75 9.65 -8.78
CA GLU A 74 -4.30 10.06 -10.10
C GLU A 74 -5.22 9.47 -11.18
N PRO A 75 -5.75 10.28 -12.11
CA PRO A 75 -6.61 9.77 -13.18
C PRO A 75 -5.95 8.69 -14.04
N CYS A 76 -4.63 8.76 -14.22
CA CYS A 76 -3.88 7.74 -14.96
C CYS A 76 -3.85 6.37 -14.27
N ALA A 77 -4.04 6.31 -12.96
CA ALA A 77 -4.09 5.08 -12.18
C ALA A 77 -5.52 4.60 -11.92
N ALA A 78 -6.56 5.24 -12.48
CA ALA A 78 -7.96 4.96 -12.15
C ALA A 78 -8.37 3.49 -12.34
N ALA A 79 -7.79 2.78 -13.32
CA ALA A 79 -8.05 1.35 -13.54
C ALA A 79 -7.44 0.44 -12.46
N LEU A 80 -6.51 0.95 -11.66
CA LEU A 80 -5.79 0.22 -10.61
C LEU A 80 -6.32 0.52 -9.20
N LEU A 81 -7.27 1.45 -9.08
CA LEU A 81 -7.72 2.02 -7.81
C LEU A 81 -9.24 1.90 -7.66
N ASP A 82 -9.69 1.69 -6.43
CA ASP A 82 -11.09 1.84 -6.02
C ASP A 82 -11.13 2.72 -4.75
N PRO A 83 -11.20 4.06 -4.90
CA PRO A 83 -11.23 4.99 -3.77
C PRO A 83 -12.42 4.74 -2.83
N GLY A 84 -13.53 4.21 -3.35
CA GLY A 84 -14.69 3.86 -2.52
C GLY A 84 -14.40 2.67 -1.61
N ALA A 85 -13.73 1.64 -2.12
CA ALA A 85 -13.25 0.53 -1.29
C ALA A 85 -12.19 0.98 -0.28
N ALA A 86 -11.24 1.82 -0.70
CA ALA A 86 -10.22 2.39 0.17
C ALA A 86 -10.86 3.18 1.33
N PHE A 87 -11.88 4.00 1.06
CA PHE A 87 -12.61 4.75 2.09
C PHE A 87 -13.32 3.83 3.09
N ARG A 88 -13.98 2.76 2.64
CA ARG A 88 -14.63 1.78 3.53
C ARG A 88 -13.62 1.05 4.40
N ALA A 89 -12.50 0.62 3.84
CA ALA A 89 -11.42 -0.04 4.58
C ALA A 89 -10.80 0.91 5.61
N ALA A 90 -10.53 2.16 5.22
CA ALA A 90 -10.02 3.19 6.11
C ALA A 90 -10.93 3.40 7.33
N HIS A 91 -12.26 3.47 7.13
CA HIS A 91 -13.22 3.60 8.24
C HIS A 91 -13.12 2.43 9.24
N LYS A 92 -13.04 1.19 8.72
CA LYS A 92 -12.95 -0.01 9.56
C LYS A 92 -11.62 -0.09 10.32
N ILE A 93 -10.50 0.28 9.68
CA ILE A 93 -9.18 0.31 10.33
C ILE A 93 -9.09 1.48 11.33
N ALA A 94 -9.70 2.63 11.03
CA ALA A 94 -9.77 3.78 11.93
C ALA A 94 -10.59 3.47 13.19
N ALA A 95 -11.64 2.66 13.09
CA ALA A 95 -12.40 2.18 14.25
C ALA A 95 -11.56 1.31 15.22
N LEU A 96 -10.45 0.73 14.74
CA LEU A 96 -9.45 0.05 15.55
C LEU A 96 -8.38 1.01 16.11
N GLY A 97 -8.45 2.31 15.81
CA GLY A 97 -7.43 3.29 16.16
C GLY A 97 -6.12 3.11 15.39
N LEU A 98 -6.16 2.47 14.23
CA LEU A 98 -5.00 2.13 13.41
C LEU A 98 -4.93 2.92 12.09
N ALA A 99 -5.85 3.86 11.85
CA ALA A 99 -5.83 4.76 10.69
C ALA A 99 -6.27 6.18 11.09
N PRO A 100 -5.78 7.22 10.40
CA PRO A 100 -6.34 8.56 10.55
C PRO A 100 -7.84 8.53 10.22
N GLU A 101 -8.62 9.34 10.92
CA GLU A 101 -10.07 9.40 10.74
C GLU A 101 -10.40 9.82 9.29
N PRO A 102 -11.06 8.96 8.48
CA PRO A 102 -11.59 9.37 7.19
C PRO A 102 -12.87 10.19 7.42
N LEU A 103 -12.93 11.38 6.83
CA LEU A 103 -13.96 12.40 7.08
C LEU A 103 -14.96 12.51 5.93
N TYR A 104 -14.49 12.42 4.70
CA TYR A 104 -15.31 12.64 3.52
C TYR A 104 -14.76 11.90 2.30
N PHE A 105 -15.67 11.33 1.52
CA PHE A 105 -15.34 10.72 0.22
C PHE A 105 -16.00 11.53 -0.90
N ALA A 106 -15.17 12.17 -1.72
CA ALA A 106 -15.58 12.90 -2.90
C ALA A 106 -15.53 11.95 -4.11
N ALA A 107 -16.61 11.18 -4.31
CA ALA A 107 -16.65 10.08 -5.26
C ALA A 107 -16.33 10.51 -6.70
N ASP A 108 -16.91 11.62 -7.16
CA ASP A 108 -16.71 12.14 -8.52
C ASP A 108 -15.27 12.58 -8.79
N GLN A 109 -14.52 12.92 -7.73
CA GLN A 109 -13.13 13.35 -7.81
C GLN A 109 -12.14 12.23 -7.48
N GLY A 110 -12.61 11.05 -7.06
CA GLY A 110 -11.73 9.99 -6.55
C GLY A 110 -10.87 10.46 -5.38
N ALA A 111 -11.43 11.29 -4.49
CA ALA A 111 -10.66 11.91 -3.41
C ALA A 111 -11.22 11.59 -2.03
N ILE A 112 -10.33 11.42 -1.06
CA ILE A 112 -10.66 11.12 0.33
C ILE A 112 -10.03 12.17 1.23
N LEU A 113 -10.84 12.79 2.08
CA LEU A 113 -10.41 13.71 3.12
C LEU A 113 -10.24 12.95 4.44
N PHE A 114 -9.09 13.10 5.07
CA PHE A 114 -8.75 12.56 6.37
C PHE A 114 -8.46 13.67 7.37
N ARG A 115 -8.53 13.33 8.65
CA ARG A 115 -7.88 14.12 9.71
C ARG A 115 -6.36 14.08 9.50
N ASP A 116 -5.71 15.24 9.54
CA ASP A 116 -4.23 15.28 9.53
C ASP A 116 -3.70 14.79 10.87
N LEU A 117 -2.66 13.94 10.84
CA LEU A 117 -2.05 13.38 12.04
C LEU A 117 -1.09 14.37 12.72
N GLY A 118 -0.63 15.39 11.99
CA GLY A 118 0.35 16.36 12.46
C GLY A 118 1.80 16.04 12.06
N PRO A 119 2.74 16.95 12.36
CA PRO A 119 4.14 16.86 11.91
C PRO A 119 4.97 15.79 12.63
N ASP A 120 4.51 15.28 13.77
CA ASP A 120 5.23 14.29 14.57
C ASP A 120 5.10 12.86 14.05
N TRP A 121 4.23 12.65 13.05
CA TRP A 121 4.04 11.36 12.40
C TRP A 121 4.90 11.26 11.15
N ARG A 122 5.68 10.18 11.06
CA ARG A 122 6.62 9.97 9.96
C ARG A 122 6.51 8.55 9.42
N PRO A 123 6.71 8.36 8.09
CA PRO A 123 6.87 7.03 7.53
C PRO A 123 7.95 6.24 8.27
N ALA A 124 7.72 4.94 8.40
CA ALA A 124 8.65 4.05 9.05
C ALA A 124 9.97 4.03 8.29
N THR A 125 11.04 3.85 9.04
CA THR A 125 12.36 3.54 8.52
C THR A 125 12.62 2.05 8.69
N LEU A 126 13.52 1.46 7.89
CA LEU A 126 13.83 0.04 8.01
C LEU A 126 14.41 -0.33 9.39
N ASP A 127 15.20 0.55 10.00
CA ASP A 127 15.70 0.33 11.37
C ASP A 127 14.55 0.26 12.39
N ARG A 128 13.50 1.08 12.22
CA ARG A 128 12.30 1.02 13.06
C ARG A 128 11.54 -0.29 12.85
N LEU A 129 11.46 -0.80 11.63
CA LEU A 129 10.76 -2.05 11.33
C LEU A 129 11.57 -3.30 11.72
N GLN A 130 12.89 -3.18 11.82
CA GLN A 130 13.81 -4.23 12.29
C GLN A 130 13.92 -4.30 13.81
N ASP A 131 13.69 -3.17 14.49
CA ASP A 131 13.60 -3.12 15.94
C ASP A 131 12.46 -4.02 16.45
N ARG A 132 12.72 -4.73 17.54
CA ARG A 132 11.81 -5.73 18.12
C ARG A 132 10.44 -5.13 18.44
N ASP A 133 10.41 -3.94 19.03
CA ASP A 133 9.16 -3.31 19.44
C ASP A 133 8.39 -2.75 18.24
N GLY A 134 9.10 -2.19 17.25
CA GLY A 134 8.50 -1.75 15.99
C GLY A 134 7.86 -2.91 15.21
N MET A 135 8.60 -4.00 15.03
CA MET A 135 8.11 -5.22 14.36
C MET A 135 6.88 -5.79 15.08
N ALA A 136 6.96 -5.95 16.40
CA ALA A 136 5.86 -6.48 17.21
C ALA A 136 4.59 -5.62 17.10
N ARG A 137 4.72 -4.28 17.05
CA ARG A 137 3.57 -3.37 16.88
C ARG A 137 2.88 -3.54 15.53
N VAL A 138 3.65 -3.69 14.46
CA VAL A 138 3.09 -3.89 13.11
C VAL A 138 2.38 -5.24 13.02
N ILE A 139 3.00 -6.30 13.52
CA ILE A 139 2.41 -7.66 13.56
C ILE A 139 1.13 -7.68 14.42
N ASP A 140 1.14 -7.03 15.58
CA ASP A 140 -0.06 -6.91 16.41
C ASP A 140 -1.18 -6.16 15.68
N ALA A 141 -0.84 -5.10 14.93
CA ALA A 141 -1.82 -4.39 14.13
C ALA A 141 -2.42 -5.26 13.02
N PHE A 142 -1.62 -6.08 12.32
CA PHE A 142 -2.14 -7.06 11.36
C PHE A 142 -3.13 -8.03 12.00
N ARG A 143 -2.78 -8.55 13.19
CA ARG A 143 -3.67 -9.44 13.96
C ARG A 143 -4.98 -8.75 14.33
N ARG A 144 -4.92 -7.49 14.77
CA ARG A 144 -6.10 -6.69 15.13
C ARG A 144 -6.98 -6.39 13.91
N ILE A 145 -6.38 -6.05 12.77
CA ILE A 145 -7.11 -5.84 11.52
C ILE A 145 -7.79 -7.15 11.10
N GLY A 146 -7.04 -8.27 11.03
CA GLY A 146 -7.57 -9.58 10.63
C GLY A 146 -8.62 -10.19 11.56
N ALA A 147 -8.67 -9.75 12.82
CA ALA A 147 -9.72 -10.10 13.78
C ALA A 147 -10.98 -9.21 13.66
N GLY A 148 -10.89 -8.10 12.92
CA GLY A 148 -11.97 -7.16 12.70
C GLY A 148 -12.99 -7.62 11.65
N GLU A 149 -13.90 -6.72 11.29
CA GLU A 149 -14.90 -6.99 10.27
C GLU A 149 -14.30 -7.04 8.87
N ALA A 150 -14.79 -7.97 8.04
CA ALA A 150 -14.47 -8.03 6.62
C ALA A 150 -14.76 -6.70 5.91
N PHE A 151 -13.92 -6.34 4.95
CA PHE A 151 -14.06 -5.11 4.15
C PHE A 151 -15.10 -5.24 3.04
N GLY A 152 -15.48 -6.47 2.70
CA GLY A 152 -16.46 -6.76 1.64
C GLY A 152 -15.84 -6.73 0.25
N ARG A 153 -14.51 -6.83 0.15
CA ARG A 153 -13.76 -6.86 -1.10
C ARG A 153 -12.74 -7.98 -1.01
N ARG A 154 -13.00 -9.10 -1.66
CA ARG A 154 -11.98 -10.15 -1.83
C ARG A 154 -11.03 -9.75 -2.96
N TRP A 155 -9.75 -9.97 -2.73
CA TRP A 155 -8.72 -9.73 -3.73
C TRP A 155 -7.49 -10.58 -3.44
N SER A 156 -6.81 -11.02 -4.50
CA SER A 156 -5.52 -11.69 -4.39
C SER A 156 -4.46 -11.01 -5.25
N VAL A 157 -3.21 -11.08 -4.78
CA VAL A 157 -2.04 -10.60 -5.52
C VAL A 157 -1.94 -11.26 -6.91
N PHE A 158 -2.37 -12.51 -7.05
CA PHE A 158 -2.32 -13.26 -8.31
C PHE A 158 -3.34 -12.76 -9.35
N GLU A 159 -4.54 -12.36 -8.91
CA GLU A 159 -5.51 -11.69 -9.79
C GLU A 159 -4.94 -10.37 -10.33
N ALA A 160 -4.24 -9.61 -9.49
CA ALA A 160 -3.61 -8.39 -9.94
C ALA A 160 -2.39 -8.61 -10.82
N ILE A 161 -1.58 -9.64 -10.58
CA ILE A 161 -0.49 -10.03 -11.48
C ILE A 161 -1.05 -10.34 -12.88
N ARG A 162 -2.14 -11.11 -12.96
CA ARG A 162 -2.83 -11.38 -14.25
C ARG A 162 -3.35 -10.10 -14.91
N GLY A 163 -3.99 -9.23 -14.14
CA GLY A 163 -4.50 -7.94 -14.64
C GLY A 163 -3.38 -7.03 -15.18
N LEU A 164 -2.27 -6.94 -14.46
CA LEU A 164 -1.11 -6.15 -14.87
C LEU A 164 -0.38 -6.76 -16.07
N ARG A 165 -0.26 -8.09 -16.14
CA ARG A 165 0.25 -8.79 -17.33
C ARG A 165 -0.59 -8.46 -18.57
N ALA A 166 -1.91 -8.53 -18.45
CA ALA A 166 -2.82 -8.18 -19.55
C ALA A 166 -2.72 -6.70 -19.94
N LEU A 167 -2.57 -5.79 -18.97
CA LEU A 167 -2.41 -4.36 -19.19
C LEU A 167 -1.09 -4.00 -19.90
N LEU A 168 0.00 -4.68 -19.54
CA LEU A 168 1.33 -4.44 -20.11
C LEU A 168 1.45 -5.01 -21.53
N GLY A 169 0.78 -6.14 -21.80
CA GLY A 169 0.83 -6.84 -23.08
C GLY A 169 2.17 -7.53 -23.33
N ASP A 170 2.31 -8.11 -24.53
CA ASP A 170 3.50 -8.89 -24.93
C ASP A 170 4.58 -8.02 -25.64
N ASP A 171 4.45 -6.69 -25.59
CA ASP A 171 5.41 -5.78 -26.21
C ASP A 171 6.80 -5.94 -25.57
N ALA A 172 7.83 -6.14 -26.40
CA ALA A 172 9.20 -6.45 -25.95
C ALA A 172 9.84 -5.36 -25.06
N ASP A 173 9.35 -4.12 -25.13
CA ASP A 173 9.84 -2.99 -24.32
C ASP A 173 9.08 -2.81 -22.98
N ALA A 174 7.97 -3.55 -22.79
CA ALA A 174 7.09 -3.44 -21.65
C ALA A 174 7.47 -4.40 -20.51
N LEU A 175 8.00 -5.58 -20.84
CA LEU A 175 8.35 -6.63 -19.88
C LEU A 175 9.82 -7.04 -20.04
N PRO A 176 10.50 -7.47 -18.95
CA PRO A 176 11.84 -8.02 -19.08
C PRO A 176 11.83 -9.33 -19.89
N PRO A 177 12.92 -9.71 -20.57
CA PRO A 177 12.99 -10.92 -21.40
C PRO A 177 12.67 -12.23 -20.65
N ASP A 178 12.85 -12.24 -19.33
CA ASP A 178 12.59 -13.37 -18.44
C ASP A 178 11.26 -13.27 -17.68
N ALA A 179 10.36 -12.37 -18.08
CA ALA A 179 9.06 -12.21 -17.41
C ALA A 179 8.24 -13.51 -17.40
N TRP A 180 8.30 -14.30 -18.48
CA TRP A 180 7.63 -15.61 -18.57
C TRP A 180 7.99 -16.53 -17.40
N PHE A 181 9.27 -16.58 -17.00
CA PHE A 181 9.75 -17.40 -15.90
C PHE A 181 9.15 -16.95 -14.57
N LEU A 182 9.01 -15.64 -14.36
CA LEU A 182 8.38 -15.10 -13.15
C LEU A 182 6.87 -15.35 -13.12
N PHE A 183 6.19 -15.34 -14.27
CA PHE A 183 4.78 -15.69 -14.37
C PHE A 183 4.53 -17.17 -14.07
N ASP A 184 5.35 -18.09 -14.61
CA ASP A 184 5.25 -19.52 -14.32
C ASP A 184 5.40 -19.78 -12.81
N TRP A 185 6.32 -19.07 -12.14
CA TRP A 185 6.45 -19.15 -10.68
C TRP A 185 5.25 -18.57 -9.93
N ALA A 186 4.66 -17.47 -10.40
CA ALA A 186 3.46 -16.92 -9.78
C ALA A 186 2.29 -17.91 -9.84
N GLU A 187 2.13 -18.60 -10.98
CA GLU A 187 1.12 -19.66 -11.14
C GLU A 187 1.41 -20.87 -10.23
N ALA A 188 2.67 -21.31 -10.13
CA ALA A 188 3.07 -22.39 -9.24
C ALA A 188 2.85 -22.05 -7.76
N ILE A 189 3.17 -20.81 -7.35
CA ILE A 189 2.93 -20.31 -6.00
C ILE A 189 1.43 -20.29 -5.69
N GLU A 190 0.61 -19.73 -6.59
CA GLU A 190 -0.84 -19.66 -6.42
C GLU A 190 -1.44 -21.06 -6.26
N ALA A 191 -1.04 -22.00 -7.11
CA ALA A 191 -1.50 -23.39 -7.06
C ALA A 191 -1.14 -24.07 -5.73
N ALA A 192 0.09 -23.86 -5.24
CA ALA A 192 0.55 -24.46 -3.98
C ALA A 192 -0.20 -23.87 -2.76
N LEU A 193 -0.40 -22.54 -2.73
CA LEU A 193 -1.18 -21.87 -1.69
C LEU A 193 -2.65 -22.30 -1.70
N ALA A 194 -3.25 -22.44 -2.89
CA ALA A 194 -4.62 -22.92 -3.04
C ALA A 194 -4.76 -24.36 -2.54
N ALA A 195 -3.79 -25.23 -2.85
CA ALA A 195 -3.79 -26.62 -2.39
C ALA A 195 -3.62 -26.74 -0.87
N ALA A 196 -2.80 -25.88 -0.25
CA ALA A 196 -2.60 -25.83 1.19
C ALA A 196 -3.81 -25.22 1.94
N GLY A 197 -4.69 -24.51 1.23
CA GLY A 197 -5.81 -23.77 1.81
C GLY A 197 -5.38 -22.41 2.39
N THR A 198 -6.30 -21.45 2.35
CA THR A 198 -6.09 -20.09 2.86
C THR A 198 -7.28 -19.65 3.72
N ASP A 199 -7.01 -18.87 4.75
CA ASP A 199 -8.05 -18.15 5.50
C ASP A 199 -8.25 -16.78 4.88
N ILE A 200 -9.50 -16.32 4.77
CA ILE A 200 -9.79 -14.98 4.22
C ILE A 200 -10.13 -14.04 5.38
N ARG A 201 -9.25 -13.06 5.60
CA ARG A 201 -9.37 -12.05 6.66
C ARG A 201 -9.14 -10.65 6.07
N PRO A 202 -9.75 -9.60 6.66
CA PRO A 202 -9.41 -8.23 6.30
C PRO A 202 -7.92 -7.96 6.54
N ALA A 203 -7.29 -7.25 5.61
CA ALA A 203 -5.88 -6.92 5.63
C ALA A 203 -5.65 -5.53 5.01
N HIS A 204 -4.66 -4.81 5.51
CA HIS A 204 -4.20 -3.58 4.86
C HIS A 204 -3.58 -3.90 3.49
N ALA A 205 -2.88 -5.04 3.40
CA ALA A 205 -2.37 -5.64 2.16
C ALA A 205 -1.31 -4.80 1.40
N ASP A 206 -0.88 -3.67 1.92
CA ASP A 206 0.25 -2.88 1.43
C ASP A 206 1.16 -2.40 2.59
N PRO A 207 1.78 -3.33 3.33
CA PRO A 207 2.44 -3.04 4.60
C PRO A 207 3.84 -2.39 4.42
N HIS A 208 4.00 -1.57 3.38
CA HIS A 208 5.28 -0.96 3.06
C HIS A 208 5.65 0.16 4.02
N ALA A 209 6.95 0.38 4.25
CA ALA A 209 7.44 1.34 5.25
C ALA A 209 6.90 2.77 5.02
N SER A 210 6.66 3.12 3.75
CA SER A 210 6.03 4.37 3.31
C SER A 210 4.58 4.55 3.79
N ASN A 211 3.89 3.45 4.11
CA ASN A 211 2.48 3.41 4.51
C ASN A 211 2.27 3.14 6.02
N LEU A 212 3.36 2.96 6.76
CA LEU A 212 3.35 2.75 8.22
C LEU A 212 3.87 4.01 8.90
N LEU A 213 3.00 4.82 9.47
CA LEU A 213 3.39 6.04 10.16
C LEU A 213 3.61 5.78 11.66
N PHE A 214 4.79 6.11 12.16
CA PHE A 214 5.09 6.11 13.59
C PHE A 214 5.03 7.52 14.16
N GLY A 215 4.35 7.65 15.29
CA GLY A 215 4.20 8.89 16.04
C GLY A 215 4.79 8.82 17.45
N PRO A 216 4.49 9.83 18.29
CA PRO A 216 4.93 9.88 19.69
C PRO A 216 4.60 8.60 20.46
N GLY A 217 5.52 8.17 21.33
CA GLY A 217 5.35 6.95 22.13
C GLY A 217 5.33 5.64 21.34
N GLY A 218 5.71 5.65 20.06
CA GLY A 218 5.68 4.47 19.20
C GLY A 218 4.27 4.09 18.74
N ALA A 219 3.33 5.05 18.74
CA ALA A 219 2.01 4.85 18.16
C ALA A 219 2.15 4.57 16.65
N LEU A 220 1.31 3.68 16.13
CA LEU A 220 1.30 3.25 14.73
C LEU A 220 -0.03 3.65 14.07
N GLN A 221 0.05 4.22 12.87
CA GLN A 221 -1.07 4.51 11.99
C GLN A 221 -0.75 4.00 10.60
N PHE A 222 -1.68 3.28 10.00
CA PHE A 222 -1.66 2.91 8.59
C PHE A 222 -2.17 4.09 7.77
N VAL A 223 -1.56 4.29 6.61
CA VAL A 223 -2.08 5.16 5.56
C VAL A 223 -2.11 4.39 4.25
N ASP A 224 -2.72 4.99 3.24
CA ASP A 224 -2.93 4.39 1.92
C ASP A 224 -3.69 3.05 1.95
N PHE A 225 -4.98 3.08 1.62
CA PHE A 225 -5.86 1.92 1.75
C PHE A 225 -6.29 1.33 0.40
N ASP A 226 -5.61 1.69 -0.68
CA ASP A 226 -6.02 1.31 -2.04
C ASP A 226 -5.94 -0.21 -2.28
N MET A 227 -5.00 -0.86 -1.59
CA MET A 227 -4.81 -2.31 -1.63
C MET A 227 -5.61 -3.07 -0.57
N ALA A 228 -6.23 -2.36 0.38
CA ALA A 228 -6.94 -2.99 1.48
C ALA A 228 -8.08 -3.90 0.96
N CYS A 229 -8.09 -5.13 1.47
CA CYS A 229 -8.98 -6.19 1.00
C CYS A 229 -9.12 -7.32 2.03
N ASP A 230 -10.03 -8.25 1.75
CA ASP A 230 -10.16 -9.53 2.42
C ASP A 230 -9.31 -10.57 1.67
N THR A 231 -8.20 -11.02 2.27
CA THR A 231 -7.22 -11.93 1.65
C THR A 231 -6.56 -12.86 2.68
N ASP A 232 -5.60 -13.68 2.28
CA ASP A 232 -4.79 -14.47 3.22
C ASP A 232 -3.94 -13.52 4.10
N PRO A 233 -4.10 -13.51 5.44
CA PRO A 233 -3.34 -12.62 6.30
C PRO A 233 -1.83 -12.85 6.22
N HIS A 234 -1.37 -14.02 5.77
CA HIS A 234 0.05 -14.29 5.55
C HIS A 234 0.62 -13.53 4.34
N TYR A 235 -0.22 -13.00 3.44
CA TYR A 235 0.23 -12.15 2.35
C TYR A 235 0.90 -10.88 2.89
N GLN A 236 0.19 -10.09 3.70
CA GLN A 236 0.76 -8.87 4.28
C GLN A 236 1.90 -9.19 5.27
N LEU A 237 1.85 -10.32 5.99
CA LEU A 237 2.98 -10.73 6.83
C LEU A 237 4.24 -11.02 6.00
N GLY A 238 4.09 -11.75 4.88
CA GLY A 238 5.18 -12.05 3.96
C GLY A 238 5.75 -10.80 3.30
N ALA A 239 4.89 -9.92 2.79
CA ALA A 239 5.29 -8.63 2.20
C ALA A 239 6.06 -7.77 3.21
N PHE A 240 5.52 -7.62 4.43
CA PHE A 240 6.13 -6.86 5.51
C PHE A 240 7.52 -7.40 5.90
N LEU A 241 7.62 -8.70 6.20
CA LEU A 241 8.89 -9.29 6.62
C LEU A 241 9.92 -9.24 5.49
N ASN A 242 9.51 -9.40 4.22
CA ASN A 242 10.41 -9.32 3.08
C ASN A 242 11.03 -7.92 2.92
N GLU A 243 10.29 -6.86 3.28
CA GLU A 243 10.82 -5.50 3.27
C GLU A 243 11.63 -5.17 4.52
N ALA A 244 11.11 -5.50 5.71
CA ALA A 244 11.76 -5.19 6.97
C ALA A 244 13.09 -5.94 7.12
N CYS A 245 13.18 -7.19 6.63
CA CYS A 245 14.30 -8.07 6.91
C CYS A 245 15.13 -8.39 5.66
N ALA A 246 16.43 -8.14 5.74
CA ALA A 246 17.38 -8.54 4.68
C ALA A 246 17.72 -10.04 4.71
N PHE A 247 17.54 -10.71 5.86
CA PHE A 247 17.93 -12.09 6.09
C PHE A 247 16.81 -12.91 6.73
N GLU A 248 16.87 -14.23 6.58
CA GLU A 248 15.82 -15.12 7.09
C GLU A 248 15.77 -15.20 8.62
N THR A 249 16.90 -15.04 9.32
CA THR A 249 16.93 -15.10 10.79
C THR A 249 15.95 -14.11 11.45
N PRO A 250 16.00 -12.79 11.15
CA PRO A 250 15.00 -11.86 11.68
C PRO A 250 13.59 -12.11 11.11
N MET A 251 13.44 -12.63 9.88
CA MET A 251 12.12 -13.04 9.39
C MET A 251 11.50 -14.16 10.24
N ARG A 252 12.29 -15.16 10.64
CA ARG A 252 11.83 -16.27 11.51
C ARG A 252 11.38 -15.76 12.87
N ALA A 253 12.10 -14.80 13.44
CA ALA A 253 11.69 -14.12 14.67
C ALA A 253 10.37 -13.36 14.47
N GLY A 254 10.16 -12.74 13.31
CA GLY A 254 8.87 -12.15 12.94
C GLY A 254 7.73 -13.17 12.88
N ILE A 255 7.97 -14.37 12.33
CA ILE A 255 6.98 -15.46 12.35
C ILE A 255 6.68 -15.90 13.80
N GLU A 256 7.70 -16.03 14.65
CA GLU A 256 7.51 -16.32 16.07
C GLU A 256 6.67 -15.27 16.79
N MET A 257 6.85 -13.99 16.47
CA MET A 257 6.03 -12.90 17.02
C MET A 257 4.57 -13.01 16.56
N ALA A 258 4.33 -13.38 15.30
CA ALA A 258 2.99 -13.49 14.73
C ALA A 258 2.22 -14.72 15.24
N GLU A 259 2.90 -15.87 15.31
CA GLU A 259 2.28 -17.18 15.57
C GLU A 259 2.48 -17.65 17.01
N GLY A 260 3.25 -16.93 17.82
CA GLY A 260 3.65 -17.30 19.19
C GLY A 260 4.75 -18.37 19.26
N GLN A 261 5.07 -19.01 18.14
CA GLN A 261 6.17 -19.95 17.97
C GLN A 261 6.61 -19.99 16.51
N PHE A 262 7.80 -20.52 16.22
CA PHE A 262 8.23 -20.65 14.84
C PHE A 262 7.43 -21.76 14.15
N ARG A 263 6.75 -21.41 13.06
CA ARG A 263 5.98 -22.32 12.21
C ARG A 263 6.60 -22.37 10.81
N PRO A 264 7.34 -23.45 10.45
CA PRO A 264 7.99 -23.57 9.14
C PRO A 264 7.06 -23.38 7.94
N GLU A 265 5.83 -23.89 8.02
CA GLU A 265 4.79 -23.78 7.00
C GLU A 265 4.34 -22.32 6.79
N VAL A 266 4.22 -21.55 7.87
CA VAL A 266 3.88 -20.11 7.81
C VAL A 266 5.05 -19.32 7.25
N PHE A 267 6.28 -19.68 7.63
CA PHE A 267 7.48 -19.09 7.03
C PHE A 267 7.55 -19.34 5.52
N ASN A 268 7.30 -20.57 5.07
CA ASN A 268 7.28 -20.93 3.65
C ASN A 268 6.19 -20.16 2.89
N ARG A 269 4.99 -20.05 3.47
CA ARG A 269 3.88 -19.25 2.94
C ARG A 269 4.25 -17.77 2.81
N ALA A 270 4.88 -17.20 3.84
CA ALA A 270 5.36 -15.83 3.83
C ALA A 270 6.43 -15.61 2.73
N ARG A 271 7.33 -16.57 2.50
CA ARG A 271 8.30 -16.51 1.39
C ARG A 271 7.62 -16.61 0.02
N ALA A 272 6.62 -17.47 -0.13
CA ALA A 272 5.86 -17.59 -1.37
C ALA A 272 5.12 -16.26 -1.69
N TYR A 273 4.43 -15.69 -0.71
CA TYR A 273 3.78 -14.39 -0.87
C TYR A 273 4.75 -13.24 -1.09
N ALA A 274 5.93 -13.25 -0.47
CA ALA A 274 6.97 -12.26 -0.71
C ALA A 274 7.41 -12.21 -2.19
N ALA A 275 7.55 -13.38 -2.83
CA ALA A 275 7.87 -13.44 -4.26
C ALA A 275 6.74 -12.87 -5.13
N ALA A 276 5.49 -13.22 -4.82
CA ALA A 276 4.31 -12.70 -5.53
C ALA A 276 4.16 -11.18 -5.35
N ASP A 277 4.41 -10.66 -4.14
CA ASP A 277 4.41 -9.24 -3.84
C ASP A 277 5.48 -8.49 -4.63
N ASP A 278 6.71 -9.01 -4.70
CA ASP A 278 7.79 -8.44 -5.51
C ASP A 278 7.41 -8.39 -7.00
N LEU A 279 6.82 -9.46 -7.53
CA LEU A 279 6.33 -9.47 -8.91
C LEU A 279 5.21 -8.44 -9.13
N HIS A 280 4.20 -8.39 -8.25
CA HIS A 280 3.08 -7.47 -8.35
C HIS A 280 3.56 -6.02 -8.44
N TRP A 281 4.37 -5.57 -7.49
CA TRP A 281 4.86 -4.20 -7.44
C TRP A 281 5.85 -3.88 -8.56
N GLY A 282 6.61 -4.88 -9.03
CA GLY A 282 7.44 -4.75 -10.23
C GLY A 282 6.61 -4.44 -11.48
N LEU A 283 5.55 -5.23 -11.71
CA LEU A 283 4.62 -5.04 -12.83
C LEU A 283 3.82 -3.74 -12.69
N ARG A 284 3.36 -3.42 -11.48
CA ARG A 284 2.60 -2.20 -11.20
C ARG A 284 3.42 -0.95 -11.49
N ALA A 285 4.71 -0.96 -11.15
CA ALA A 285 5.62 0.11 -11.51
C ALA A 285 5.86 0.21 -13.02
N LEU A 286 5.98 -0.89 -13.75
CA LEU A 286 6.04 -0.86 -15.22
C LEU A 286 4.74 -0.30 -15.84
N ALA A 287 3.59 -0.65 -15.28
CA ALA A 287 2.31 -0.09 -15.72
C ALA A 287 2.27 1.43 -15.50
N MET A 288 2.70 1.89 -14.32
CA MET A 288 2.78 3.33 -14.04
C MET A 288 3.84 4.06 -14.85
N ASP A 289 4.95 3.42 -15.23
CA ASP A 289 5.91 3.98 -16.19
C ASP A 289 5.23 4.32 -17.54
N ARG A 290 4.31 3.47 -17.99
CA ARG A 290 3.53 3.68 -19.22
C ARG A 290 2.44 4.75 -19.04
N LEU A 291 1.67 4.65 -17.96
CA LEU A 291 0.46 5.44 -17.72
C LEU A 291 0.73 6.85 -17.18
N SER A 292 1.76 7.01 -16.35
CA SER A 292 1.99 8.25 -15.61
C SER A 292 2.43 9.40 -16.51
N PRO A 293 1.85 10.60 -16.37
CA PRO A 293 2.37 11.80 -17.02
C PRO A 293 3.66 12.30 -16.36
N ARG A 294 3.98 11.83 -15.13
CA ARG A 294 5.14 12.27 -14.34
C ARG A 294 6.41 11.52 -14.75
N ARG A 295 6.98 11.90 -15.90
CA ARG A 295 8.16 11.26 -16.51
C ARG A 295 9.47 11.43 -15.72
N SER A 296 9.52 12.32 -14.74
CA SER A 296 10.68 12.50 -13.85
C SER A 296 10.78 11.43 -12.76
N LEU A 297 9.72 10.63 -12.54
CA LEU A 297 9.71 9.57 -11.54
C LEU A 297 10.36 8.30 -12.10
N GLU A 298 11.29 7.72 -11.33
CA GLU A 298 12.06 6.55 -11.74
C GLU A 298 11.30 5.21 -11.57
N PHE A 299 10.15 5.05 -12.23
CA PHE A 299 9.33 3.83 -12.12
C PHE A 299 10.08 2.56 -12.56
N ARG A 300 10.81 2.60 -13.68
CA ARG A 300 11.62 1.47 -14.15
C ARG A 300 12.70 1.04 -13.17
N LYS A 301 13.28 1.98 -12.42
CA LYS A 301 14.31 1.67 -11.41
C LYS A 301 13.71 0.91 -10.24
N TYR A 302 12.54 1.36 -9.76
CA TYR A 302 11.80 0.62 -8.74
C TYR A 302 11.38 -0.76 -9.24
N ALA A 303 10.82 -0.83 -10.46
CA ALA A 303 10.44 -2.10 -11.08
C ALA A 303 11.62 -3.08 -11.19
N ALA A 304 12.77 -2.60 -11.67
CA ALA A 304 13.97 -3.42 -11.80
C ALA A 304 14.43 -4.03 -10.48
N TRP A 305 14.38 -3.24 -9.39
CA TRP A 305 14.71 -3.72 -8.04
C TRP A 305 13.73 -4.78 -7.51
N ARG A 306 12.42 -4.55 -7.65
CA ARG A 306 11.38 -5.51 -7.24
C ARG A 306 11.48 -6.82 -8.02
N LEU A 307 11.64 -6.74 -9.35
CA LEU A 307 11.80 -7.92 -10.20
C LEU A 307 13.10 -8.68 -9.90
N LEU A 308 14.19 -7.98 -9.55
CA LEU A 308 15.43 -8.62 -9.10
C LEU A 308 15.21 -9.40 -7.79
N ARG A 309 14.53 -8.82 -6.79
CA ARG A 309 14.21 -9.52 -5.54
C ARG A 309 13.36 -10.76 -5.77
N CYS A 310 12.34 -10.64 -6.63
CA CYS A 310 11.51 -11.77 -7.04
C CYS A 310 12.38 -12.90 -7.63
N ARG A 311 13.21 -12.58 -8.64
CA ARG A 311 14.13 -13.55 -9.28
C ARG A 311 15.07 -14.22 -8.29
N MET A 312 15.68 -13.44 -7.40
CA MET A 312 16.63 -13.97 -6.41
C MET A 312 15.94 -14.96 -5.46
N LEU A 313 14.67 -14.73 -5.14
CA LEU A 313 13.91 -15.61 -4.27
C LEU A 313 13.47 -16.89 -4.99
N VAL A 314 12.78 -16.77 -6.12
CA VAL A 314 12.25 -17.95 -6.85
C VAL A 314 13.36 -18.78 -7.51
N GLY A 315 14.49 -18.15 -7.82
CA GLY A 315 15.67 -18.83 -8.36
C GLY A 315 16.57 -19.47 -7.30
N ARG A 316 16.25 -19.35 -6.00
CA ARG A 316 17.05 -19.96 -4.94
C ARG A 316 16.88 -21.49 -4.97
N PRO A 317 17.98 -22.28 -4.87
CA PRO A 317 17.87 -23.71 -4.62
C PRO A 317 17.04 -23.98 -3.37
N GLY A 318 16.06 -24.87 -3.44
CA GLY A 318 15.14 -25.12 -2.32
C GLY A 318 13.77 -24.44 -2.43
N PHE A 319 13.54 -23.56 -3.40
CA PHE A 319 12.26 -22.84 -3.50
C PHE A 319 11.10 -23.78 -3.88
N GLU A 320 11.33 -24.79 -4.71
CA GLU A 320 10.34 -25.83 -4.97
C GLU A 320 9.97 -26.60 -3.69
N GLU A 321 10.97 -27.00 -2.89
CA GLU A 321 10.70 -27.65 -1.60
C GLU A 321 9.94 -26.73 -0.64
N THR A 322 10.20 -25.42 -0.68
CA THR A 322 9.45 -24.42 0.09
C THR A 322 7.96 -24.48 -0.26
N LEU A 323 7.60 -24.56 -1.55
CA LEU A 323 6.20 -24.66 -1.98
C LEU A 323 5.57 -26.01 -1.65
N ARG A 324 6.33 -27.10 -1.70
CA ARG A 324 5.83 -28.45 -1.33
C ARG A 324 5.58 -28.62 0.17
N ALA A 325 6.13 -27.71 0.99
CA ALA A 325 6.03 -27.72 2.44
C ALA A 325 5.11 -26.61 2.99
N LEU A 326 4.10 -26.20 2.20
CA LEU A 326 3.04 -25.27 2.60
C LEU A 326 1.90 -25.95 3.35
#